data_AF-A0A7S1BLU4-F1
#
_entry.id   AF-A0A7S1BLU4-F1
#
_cell.length_a   1.000
_cell.length_b   1.000
_cell.length_c   1.000
_cell.angle_alpha   90.00
_cell.angle_beta   90.00
_cell.angle_gamma   90.00
#
_symmetry.space_group_name_H-M   'P 1'
#
loop_
_entity.id
_entity.type
_entity.pdbx_description
1 polymer ?
#
loop_
_entity_poly.entity_id
_entity_poly.type
_entity_poly.pdbx_seq_one_letter_code
_entity_poly.pdbx_strand_id
1 'polypeptide(L)'
;LGNFRESLWLMGNHALFFWLFAALYRRHPDATEADLHTLRICLFSDHALAYVAVRRGLPELLLPGSSEDLDELRRTVERADAHRRRAWEADPAHRGREPPHYV
;
A
#
# COMPACT_ATOMS: atom_id res chain seq x y z
N LEU A 1 20.75 9.73 18.31
CA LEU A 1 19.39 9.28 17.93
C LEU A 1 19.03 9.61 16.48
N GLY A 2 19.40 10.78 15.92
CA GLY A 2 19.12 11.12 14.51
C GLY A 2 19.62 10.09 13.48
N ASN A 3 20.88 9.64 13.62
CA ASN A 3 21.50 8.70 12.68
C ASN A 3 20.83 7.30 12.65
N PHE A 4 20.19 6.89 13.76
CA PHE A 4 19.55 5.58 13.85
C PHE A 4 18.22 5.53 13.11
N ARG A 5 17.38 6.57 13.26
CA ARG A 5 16.09 6.66 12.55
C ARG A 5 16.28 6.70 11.04
N GLU A 6 17.22 7.52 10.58
CA GLU A 6 17.55 7.63 9.14
C GLU A 6 18.11 6.31 8.60
N SER A 7 18.99 5.63 9.36
CA SER A 7 19.50 4.32 8.99
C SER A 7 18.39 3.27 8.89
N LEU A 8 17.45 3.24 9.84
CA LEU A 8 16.30 2.33 9.80
C LEU A 8 15.37 2.62 8.63
N TRP A 9 15.05 3.90 8.39
CA TRP A 9 14.22 4.30 7.26
C TRP A 9 14.87 3.90 5.93
N LEU A 10 16.17 4.16 5.77
CA LEU A 10 16.92 3.80 4.56
C LEU A 10 16.95 2.28 4.35
N MET A 11 17.31 1.53 5.39
CA MET A 11 17.41 0.07 5.32
C MET A 11 16.04 -0.57 5.07
N GLY A 12 15.00 -0.10 5.75
CA GLY A 12 13.63 -0.57 5.57
C GLY A 12 13.13 -0.33 4.14
N ASN A 13 13.37 0.87 3.60
CA ASN A 13 13.02 1.18 2.22
C ASN A 13 13.74 0.27 1.23
N HIS A 14 15.06 0.09 1.36
CA HIS A 14 15.80 -0.79 0.45
C HIS A 14 15.37 -2.25 0.54
N ALA A 15 15.14 -2.78 1.75
CA ALA A 15 14.66 -4.14 1.93
C ALA A 15 13.27 -4.33 1.29
N LEU A 16 12.37 -3.37 1.51
CA LEU A 16 11.03 -3.38 0.92
C LEU A 16 11.11 -3.30 -0.61
N PHE A 17 11.94 -2.40 -1.16
CA PHE A 17 12.20 -2.28 -2.60
C PHE A 17 12.64 -3.58 -3.22
N PHE A 18 13.67 -4.20 -2.62
CA PHE A 18 14.19 -5.46 -3.12
C PHE A 18 13.12 -6.56 -3.14
N TRP A 19 12.38 -6.70 -2.04
CA TRP A 19 11.36 -7.75 -1.92
C TRP A 19 10.18 -7.54 -2.88
N LEU A 20 9.65 -6.32 -2.97
CA LEU A 20 8.54 -6.02 -3.87
C LEU A 20 8.94 -6.15 -5.34
N PHE A 21 10.17 -5.76 -5.71
CA PHE A 21 10.65 -5.96 -7.08
C PHE A 21 10.75 -7.44 -7.41
N ALA A 22 11.37 -8.24 -6.55
CA ALA A 22 11.46 -9.67 -6.77
C ALA A 22 10.07 -10.30 -6.94
N ALA A 23 9.08 -9.86 -6.18
CA ALA A 23 7.69 -10.30 -6.32
C ALA A 23 7.04 -9.83 -7.64
N LEU A 24 7.23 -8.56 -8.03
CA LEU A 24 6.71 -7.99 -9.28
C LEU A 24 7.27 -8.71 -10.52
N TYR A 25 8.59 -8.82 -10.63
CA TYR A 25 9.25 -9.50 -11.76
C TYR A 25 8.81 -10.95 -11.88
N ARG A 26 8.64 -11.65 -10.76
CA ARG A 26 8.14 -13.02 -10.76
C ARG A 26 6.67 -13.14 -11.19
N ARG A 27 5.85 -12.15 -10.83
CA ARG A 27 4.40 -12.19 -11.10
C ARG A 27 4.05 -11.68 -12.50
N HIS A 28 4.91 -10.83 -13.07
CA HIS A 28 4.72 -10.21 -14.36
C HIS A 28 5.99 -10.33 -15.22
N PRO A 29 6.40 -11.57 -15.61
CA PRO A 29 7.64 -11.79 -16.36
C PRO A 29 7.64 -11.12 -17.74
N ASP A 30 6.47 -10.91 -18.33
CA ASP A 30 6.30 -10.34 -19.68
C ASP A 30 5.99 -8.84 -19.68
N ALA A 31 5.93 -8.19 -18.51
CA ALA A 31 5.64 -6.77 -18.42
C ALA A 31 6.80 -5.93 -18.95
N THR A 32 6.48 -4.80 -19.59
CA THR A 32 7.52 -3.88 -20.07
C THR A 32 8.20 -3.17 -18.90
N GLU A 33 9.39 -2.61 -19.14
CA GLU A 33 10.07 -1.79 -18.14
C GLU A 33 9.21 -0.60 -17.70
N ALA A 34 8.46 0.02 -18.63
CA ALA A 34 7.55 1.12 -18.33
C ALA A 34 6.39 0.68 -17.42
N ASP A 35 5.81 -0.51 -17.65
CA ASP A 35 4.75 -1.06 -16.81
C ASP A 35 5.28 -1.35 -15.40
N LEU A 36 6.45 -1.98 -15.30
CA LEU A 36 7.07 -2.30 -14.03
C LEU A 36 7.46 -1.05 -13.25
N HIS A 37 7.95 -0.01 -13.93
CA HIS A 37 8.22 1.29 -13.32
C HIS A 37 6.95 1.94 -12.75
N THR A 38 5.85 1.90 -13.51
CA THR A 38 4.54 2.41 -13.07
C THR A 38 4.02 1.65 -11.86
N LEU A 39 4.01 0.31 -11.93
CA LEU A 39 3.58 -0.55 -10.83
C LEU A 39 4.41 -0.29 -9.55
N ARG A 40 5.71 -0.09 -9.70
CA ARG A 40 6.58 0.32 -8.60
C ARG A 40 6.13 1.63 -7.98
N ILE A 41 5.91 2.68 -8.77
CA ILE A 41 5.48 3.99 -8.24
C ILE A 41 4.19 3.84 -7.45
N CYS A 42 3.22 3.08 -7.97
CA CYS A 42 1.96 2.87 -7.29
C CYS A 42 2.14 2.15 -5.95
N LEU A 43 2.92 1.06 -5.92
CA LEU A 43 3.13 0.24 -4.73
C LEU A 43 3.96 0.93 -3.64
N PHE A 44 4.84 1.87 -4.01
CA PHE A 44 5.70 2.62 -3.09
C PHE A 44 5.23 4.04 -2.81
N SER A 45 4.05 4.42 -3.28
CA SER A 45 3.52 5.73 -2.95
C SER A 45 3.30 5.86 -1.44
N ASP A 46 3.51 7.07 -0.91
CA ASP A 46 3.22 7.37 0.50
C ASP A 46 1.77 7.02 0.85
N HIS A 47 0.85 7.16 -0.10
CA HIS A 47 -0.55 6.74 0.05
C HIS A 47 -0.70 5.22 0.23
N ALA A 48 0.03 4.40 -0.52
CA ALA A 48 -0.02 2.94 -0.38
C ALA A 48 0.55 2.51 0.98
N LEU A 49 1.69 3.09 1.40
CA LEU A 49 2.29 2.80 2.70
C LEU A 49 1.42 3.29 3.86
N ALA A 50 0.81 4.47 3.72
CA ALA A 50 -0.12 5.01 4.71
C ALA A 50 -1.36 4.12 4.85
N TYR A 51 -1.93 3.67 3.73
CA TYR A 51 -3.04 2.72 3.73
C TYR A 51 -2.68 1.43 4.50
N VAL A 52 -1.50 0.85 4.25
CA VAL A 52 -1.04 -0.35 4.97
C VAL A 52 -0.90 -0.09 6.46
N ALA A 53 -0.27 1.02 6.86
CA ALA A 53 -0.10 1.37 8.26
C ALA A 53 -1.44 1.57 8.98
N VAL A 54 -2.42 2.23 8.35
CA VAL A 54 -3.78 2.37 8.90
C VAL A 54 -4.44 1.01 9.06
N ARG A 55 -4.36 0.14 8.04
CA ARG A 55 -4.93 -1.22 8.07
C ARG A 55 -4.28 -2.14 9.10
N ARG A 56 -3.05 -1.84 9.51
CA ARG A 56 -2.34 -2.51 10.59
C ARG A 56 -2.57 -1.88 11.97
N GLY A 57 -3.44 -0.89 12.08
CA GLY A 57 -3.77 -0.25 13.35
C GLY A 57 -2.63 0.64 13.87
N LEU A 58 -1.83 1.21 12.97
CA LEU A 58 -0.71 2.09 13.29
C LEU A 58 -0.82 3.52 12.69
N PRO A 59 -2.01 4.11 12.49
CA PRO A 59 -2.09 5.43 11.84
C PRO A 59 -1.43 6.54 12.68
N GLU A 60 -1.36 6.39 14.00
CA GLU A 60 -0.75 7.35 14.93
C GLU A 60 0.78 7.46 14.74
N LEU A 61 1.41 6.47 14.09
CA LEU A 61 2.84 6.53 13.76
C LEU A 61 3.14 7.43 12.55
N LEU A 62 2.14 7.70 11.71
CA LEU A 62 2.29 8.52 10.50
C LEU A 62 2.07 10.00 10.76
N LEU A 63 1.06 10.29 11.58
CA LEU A 63 0.63 11.65 11.88
C LEU A 63 0.72 11.86 13.39
N PRO A 64 1.80 12.49 13.89
CA PRO A 64 1.86 12.97 15.26
C PRO A 64 0.98 14.22 15.34
N GLY A 65 -0.34 14.03 15.31
CA GLY A 65 -1.30 15.11 15.05
C GLY A 65 -2.61 14.95 15.80
N SER A 66 -3.54 15.87 15.48
CA SER A 66 -4.86 15.94 16.09
C SER A 66 -5.71 14.71 15.74
N SER A 67 -6.76 14.45 16.52
CA SER A 67 -7.71 13.36 16.22
C SER A 67 -8.38 13.53 14.84
N GLU A 68 -8.51 14.77 14.35
CA GLU A 68 -9.18 15.07 13.10
C GLU A 68 -8.40 14.59 11.86
N ASP A 69 -7.08 14.77 11.85
CA ASP A 69 -6.20 14.32 10.74
C ASP A 69 -6.20 12.79 10.63
N LEU A 70 -6.15 12.12 11.79
CA LEU A 70 -6.21 10.66 11.87
C LEU A 70 -7.57 10.13 11.41
N ASP A 71 -8.66 10.80 11.79
CA ASP A 71 -10.01 10.43 11.36
C ASP A 71 -10.20 10.63 9.85
N GLU A 72 -9.66 11.70 9.27
CA GLU A 72 -9.68 11.90 7.82
C GLU A 72 -8.88 10.83 7.07
N LEU A 73 -7.70 10.48 7.59
CA LEU A 73 -6.89 9.40 7.02
C LEU A 73 -7.66 8.06 7.05
N ARG A 74 -8.28 7.73 8.18
CA ARG A 74 -9.11 6.52 8.33
C ARG A 74 -10.28 6.51 7.35
N ARG A 75 -11.02 7.62 7.24
CA ARG A 75 -12.11 7.76 6.24
C ARG A 75 -11.62 7.59 4.81
N THR A 76 -10.42 8.07 4.50
CA THR A 76 -9.82 7.91 3.17
C THR A 76 -9.51 6.45 2.86
N VAL A 77 -8.98 5.71 3.84
CA VAL A 77 -8.76 4.26 3.74
C VAL A 77 -10.08 3.50 3.58
N GLU A 78 -11.11 3.85 4.35
CA GLU A 78 -12.45 3.26 4.22
C GLU A 78 -13.06 3.48 2.83
N ARG A 79 -12.93 4.71 2.29
CA ARG A 79 -13.38 5.03 0.92
C ARG A 79 -12.64 4.20 -0.13
N ALA A 80 -11.32 4.04 0.02
CA ALA A 80 -10.52 3.20 -0.87
C ALA A 80 -10.97 1.73 -0.83
N ASP A 81 -11.27 1.20 0.36
CA ASP A 81 -11.81 -0.16 0.52
C ASP A 81 -13.18 -0.33 -0.12
N ALA A 82 -14.07 0.64 0.07
CA ALA A 82 -15.39 0.64 -0.57
C ALA A 82 -15.27 0.67 -2.10
N HIS A 83 -14.36 1.49 -2.64
CA HIS A 83 -14.11 1.55 -4.08
C HIS A 83 -13.57 0.22 -4.61
N ARG A 84 -12.57 -0.36 -3.93
CA ARG A 84 -12.01 -1.68 -4.28
C ARG A 84 -13.08 -2.76 -4.30
N ARG A 85 -13.95 -2.80 -3.28
CA ARG A 85 -15.04 -3.78 -3.18
C ARG A 85 -16.01 -3.65 -4.36
N ARG A 86 -16.43 -2.43 -4.70
CA ARG A 86 -17.30 -2.17 -5.86
C ARG A 86 -16.65 -2.61 -7.16
N ALA A 87 -15.36 -2.32 -7.34
CA ALA A 87 -14.63 -2.75 -8.53
C ALA A 87 -14.55 -4.29 -8.64
N TRP A 88 -14.32 -4.97 -7.52
CA TRP A 88 -14.32 -6.45 -7.46
C TRP A 88 -15.69 -7.02 -7.83
N GLU A 89 -16.77 -6.50 -7.26
CA GLU A 89 -18.15 -6.97 -7.50
C GLU A 89 -18.63 -6.69 -8.93
N ALA A 90 -18.13 -5.62 -9.55
CA ALA A 90 -18.46 -5.26 -10.93
C ALA A 90 -17.79 -6.15 -11.98
N ASP A 91 -16.67 -6.80 -11.64
CA ASP A 91 -15.95 -7.69 -12.56
C ASP A 91 -16.66 -9.05 -12.69
N PRO A 92 -17.16 -9.42 -13.89
CA PRO A 92 -17.83 -10.70 -14.11
C PRO A 92 -16.97 -11.92 -13.73
N ALA A 93 -15.64 -11.81 -13.80
CA ALA A 93 -14.72 -12.89 -13.44
C ALA A 93 -14.73 -13.22 -11.94
N HIS A 94 -15.24 -12.30 -11.11
CA HIS A 94 -15.27 -12.43 -9.65
C HIS A 94 -16.69 -12.68 -9.09
N ARG A 95 -17.69 -12.89 -9.96
CA ARG A 95 -19.07 -13.13 -9.52
C ARG A 95 -19.16 -14.35 -8.59
N GLY A 96 -19.69 -14.13 -7.39
CA GLY A 96 -19.82 -15.18 -6.36
C GLY A 96 -18.53 -15.50 -5.60
N ARG A 97 -17.44 -14.74 -5.80
CA ARG A 97 -16.20 -14.86 -5.03
C ARG A 97 -16.08 -13.71 -4.03
N GLU A 98 -15.69 -14.02 -2.81
CA GLU A 98 -15.39 -12.98 -1.83
C GLU A 98 -14.12 -12.20 -2.22
N PRO A 99 -14.11 -10.87 -2.02
CA PRO A 99 -12.91 -10.08 -2.25
C PRO A 99 -11.82 -10.49 -1.25
N PRO A 100 -10.57 -10.66 -1.71
CA PRO A 100 -9.47 -11.05 -0.84
C PRO A 100 -9.27 -10.05 0.31
N HIS A 101 -9.07 -10.59 1.50
CA HIS A 101 -8.68 -9.85 2.69
C HIS A 101 -7.16 -9.63 2.68
N TYR A 102 -6.72 -8.52 2.10
CA TYR A 102 -5.33 -8.09 2.25
C TYR A 102 -5.21 -7.41 3.61
N VAL A 103 -4.46 -8.06 4.51
CA VAL A 103 -4.10 -7.53 5.83
C VAL A 103 -2.87 -6.65 5.67
#